data_AF-A0A1I6SG22-F1
#
_entry.id   AF-A0A1I6SG22-F1
#
_cell.length_a   1.000
_cell.length_b   1.000
_cell.length_c   1.000
_cell.angle_alpha   90.00
_cell.angle_beta   90.00
_cell.angle_gamma   90.00
#
_symmetry.space_group_name_H-M   'P 1'
#
loop_
_entity.id
_entity.type
_entity.pdbx_description
1 polymer ?
#
loop_
_entity_poly.entity_id
_entity_poly.type
_entity_poly.pdbx_seq_one_letter_code
_entity_poly.pdbx_strand_id
1 'polypeptide(L)' 'MTEYAVYRGDEFIIVGTLEECAERLNTSEQMIKYYSYPSQKKRSEGTNKILVERLDDDA' A
#
# COMPACT_ATOMS: atom_id res chain seq x y z
N MET A 1 -15.60 2.54 -2.91
CA MET A 1 -14.62 1.49 -3.31
C MET A 1 -13.45 1.59 -2.35
N THR A 2 -12.73 0.50 -2.08
CA THR A 2 -11.55 0.59 -1.20
C THR A 2 -10.33 0.88 -2.06
N GLU A 3 -9.70 2.03 -1.80
CA GLU A 3 -8.47 2.43 -2.46
C GLU A 3 -7.28 2.20 -1.53
N TYR A 4 -6.10 2.14 -2.13
CA TYR A 4 -4.84 1.87 -1.45
C TYR A 4 -3.81 2.86 -1.95
N ALA A 5 -3.14 3.55 -1.04
CA ALA A 5 -1.99 4.38 -1.33
C ALA A 5 -0.71 3.61 -0.98
N VAL A 6 0.21 3.53 -1.93
CA VAL A 6 1.50 2.87 -1.76
C VAL A 6 2.62 3.90 -1.70
N TYR A 7 3.45 3.78 -0.68
CA TYR A 7 4.65 4.57 -0.48
C TYR A 7 5.88 3.67 -0.40
N ARG A 8 7.05 4.24 -0.68
CA ARG A 8 8.35 3.62 -0.41
C ARG A 8 9.19 4.61 0.38
N GLY A 9 9.34 4.36 1.68
CA GLY A 9 9.84 5.39 2.59
C GLY A 9 8.92 6.62 2.56
N ASP A 10 9.50 7.77 2.21
CA ASP A 10 8.78 9.04 2.10
C ASP A 10 8.29 9.34 0.67
N GLU A 11 8.53 8.42 -0.29
CA GLU A 11 8.16 8.60 -1.69
C GLU A 11 6.77 8.01 -1.97
N PHE A 12 5.88 8.80 -2.56
CA PHE A 12 4.59 8.33 -3.06
C PHE A 12 4.76 7.59 -4.39
N ILE A 13 4.20 6.38 -4.50
CA ILE A 13 4.34 5.52 -5.69
C ILE A 13 3.05 5.55 -6.53
N ILE A 14 1.90 5.21 -5.92
CA ILE A 14 0.60 5.08 -6.59
C ILE A 14 -0.54 5.12 -5.57
N VAL A 15 -1.71 5.57 -6.00
CA VAL A 15 -2.99 5.37 -5.32
C VAL A 15 -3.97 4.75 -6.29
N GLY A 16 -4.74 3.77 -5.83
CA GLY A 16 -5.77 3.13 -6.64
C GLY A 16 -6.26 1.84 -6.00
N THR A 17 -6.82 0.95 -6.81
CA THR A 17 -7.29 -0.37 -6.36
C THR A 17 -6.13 -1.33 -6.07
N LEU A 18 -6.42 -2.49 -5.45
CA LEU A 18 -5.42 -3.54 -5.23
C LEU A 18 -4.76 -3.98 -6.54
N GLU A 19 -5.53 -4.10 -7.61
CA GLU A 19 -5.08 -4.54 -8.92
C GLU A 19 -4.11 -3.53 -9.53
N GLU A 20 -4.48 -2.24 -9.58
CA GLU A 20 -3.60 -1.19 -10.10
C GLU A 20 -2.29 -1.07 -9.31
N CYS A 21 -2.37 -1.20 -7.99
CA CYS A 21 -1.19 -1.21 -7.13
C CYS A 21 -0.30 -2.43 -7.40
N ALA A 22 -0.91 -3.62 -7.53
CA ALA A 22 -0.21 -4.87 -7.79
C ALA A 22 0.52 -4.85 -9.14
N GLU A 23 -0.15 -4.38 -10.20
CA GLU A 23 0.44 -4.21 -11.53
C GLU A 23 1.62 -3.24 -11.49
N ARG A 24 1.45 -2.08 -10.83
CA ARG A 24 2.49 -1.05 -10.73
C ARG A 24 3.74 -1.54 -9.99
N LEU A 25 3.55 -2.35 -8.94
CA LEU A 25 4.62 -2.88 -8.10
C LEU A 25 5.14 -4.23 -8.58
N ASN A 26 4.58 -4.77 -9.68
CA ASN A 26 4.89 -6.09 -10.22
C ASN A 26 4.79 -7.19 -9.13
N THR A 27 3.71 -7.12 -8.33
CA THR A 27 3.45 -8.04 -7.22
C THR A 27 2.01 -8.57 -7.29
N SER A 28 1.59 -9.38 -6.32
CA SER A 28 0.22 -9.87 -6.25
C SER A 28 -0.66 -8.99 -5.37
N GLU A 29 -1.96 -8.94 -5.66
CA GLU A 29 -2.95 -8.23 -4.82
C GLU A 29 -2.90 -8.70 -3.35
N GLN A 30 -2.65 -9.99 -3.13
CA GLN A 30 -2.48 -10.56 -1.80
C GLN A 30 -1.30 -9.93 -1.05
N MET A 31 -0.23 -9.58 -1.77
CA MET A 31 0.93 -8.91 -1.20
C MET A 31 0.63 -7.46 -0.85
N ILE A 32 -0.08 -6.73 -1.71
CA ILE A 32 -0.55 -5.37 -1.41
C ILE A 32 -1.42 -5.37 -0.16
N LYS A 33 -2.38 -6.30 -0.08
CA LYS A 33 -3.22 -6.49 1.10
C LYS A 33 -2.40 -6.85 2.34
N TYR A 34 -1.38 -7.68 2.20
CA TYR A 34 -0.47 -8.01 3.30
C TYR A 34 0.31 -6.79 3.81
N TYR A 35 0.78 -5.92 2.92
CA TYR A 35 1.47 -4.69 3.30
C TYR A 35 0.54 -3.66 3.96
N SER A 36 -0.77 -3.72 3.65
CA SER A 36 -1.77 -2.86 4.30
C SER A 36 -2.05 -3.21 5.76
N TYR A 37 -1.56 -4.36 6.26
CA TYR A 37 -1.80 -4.74 7.65
C TYR A 37 -1.07 -3.81 8.65
N PRO A 38 -1.71 -3.47 9.78
CA PRO A 38 -1.15 -2.52 10.74
C PRO A 38 0.16 -2.99 11.38
N SER A 39 0.38 -4.30 11.46
CA SER A 39 1.64 -4.89 11.93
C SER A 39 2.81 -4.62 10.97
N GLN A 40 2.54 -4.52 9.67
CA GLN A 40 3.53 -4.26 8.63
C GLN A 40 3.80 -2.76 8.46
N LYS A 41 2.75 -1.95 8.61
CA LYS A 41 2.86 -0.48 8.66
C LYS A 41 3.89 -0.02 9.70
N LYS A 42 3.73 -0.43 10.96
CA LYS A 42 4.66 -0.08 12.06
C LYS A 42 6.11 -0.51 11.85
N ARG A 43 6.35 -1.54 11.03
CA ARG A 43 7.69 -2.06 10.72
C ARG A 43 8.34 -1.38 9.52
N SER A 44 7.56 -0.64 8.75
CA SER A 44 7.96 -0.04 7.49
C SER A 44 8.04 1.49 7.59
N GLU A 45 7.31 2.10 8.53
CA GLU A 45 7.44 3.50 8.93
C GLU A 45 8.92 3.88 9.22
N GLY A 46 9.40 4.95 8.61
CA GLY A 46 10.76 5.45 8.76
C GLY A 46 11.85 4.61 8.09
N THR A 47 11.48 3.65 7.23
CA THR A 47 12.42 2.83 6.46
C THR A 47 12.12 2.93 4.96
N ASN A 48 13.10 2.61 4.11
CA ASN A 48 12.91 2.58 2.64
C ASN A 48 12.09 1.36 2.14
N LYS A 49 11.13 0.87 2.94
CA LYS A 49 10.27 -0.27 2.64
C LYS A 49 8.94 0.17 2.06
N ILE A 50 8.23 -0.77 1.44
CA ILE A 50 6.87 -0.57 0.94
C ILE A 50 5.94 -0.35 2.14
N LEU A 51 5.22 0.76 2.14
CA LEU A 51 4.12 1.08 3.04
C LEU A 51 2.84 1.11 2.20
N VAL A 52 1.77 0.47 2.68
CA VAL A 52 0.47 0.53 2.02
C VAL A 52 -0.55 1.03 3.03
N GLU A 53 -1.20 2.15 2.70
CA GLU A 53 -2.31 2.69 3.46
C GLU A 53 -3.61 2.33 2.78
N ARG A 54 -4.55 1.75 3.53
CA ARG A 54 -5.91 1.56 3.06
C ARG A 54 -6.65 2.88 3.21
N LEU A 55 -7.12 3.41 2.08
CA LEU A 55 -8.01 4.55 2.03
C LEU A 55 -9.42 3.98 1.93
N ASP A 56 -10.06 3.80 3.08
CA ASP A 56 -11.50 3.66 3.09
C ASP A 56 -12.06 5.05 2.79
N ASP A 57 -12.72 5.17 1.64
CA ASP A 57 -13.53 6.33 1.28
C ASP A 57 -14.77 6.32 2.21
N ASP A 58 -14.56 6.73 3.46
CA ASP A 58 -15.63 7.01 4.44
C ASP A 58 -16.43 8.21 3.90
N ALA A 59 -17.52 7.89 3.21
CA ALA A 59 -18.61 8.81 2.87
C ALA A 59 -19.45 9.16 4.09
#